data_AF-A0A7Y9W9L1-F1
#
_entry.id   AF-A0A7Y9W9L1-F1
#
_cell.length_a   1.000
_cell.length_b   1.000
_cell.length_c   1.000
_cell.angle_alpha   90.00
_cell.angle_beta   90.00
_cell.angle_gamma   90.00
#
_symmetry.space_group_name_H-M   'P 1'
#
loop_
_entity.id
_entity.type
_entity.pdbx_description
1 polymer ?
#
loop_
_entity_poly.entity_id
_entity_poly.type
_entity_poly.pdbx_seq_one_letter_code
_entity_poly.pdbx_strand_id
1 'polypeptide(L)'
;MNTAVPLSNMENDMSSGIVRHETPGSMKEAWAREFSEAIEIPAGAKYIVLSGVGALPSNFNAEPHTVAHFGDTRTQTRNVLDQIADILGNKGYTLGDVVAVQAIFVGDPANNGKPDYEGFSSVYLEYFGSQTQPNLPTRTRSQVVGLVEPGWLVEITVTAAKTA
;
A
#
# COMPACT_ATOMS: atom_id res chain seq x y z
N MET A 1 -23.31 -43.93 -29.64
CA MET A 1 -23.30 -42.53 -30.09
C MET A 1 -23.01 -41.68 -28.87
N ASN A 2 -21.76 -41.21 -28.74
CA ASN A 2 -21.30 -40.44 -27.59
C ASN A 2 -21.52 -38.97 -27.93
N THR A 3 -22.60 -38.36 -27.42
CA THR A 3 -22.88 -36.95 -27.65
C THR A 3 -22.01 -36.12 -26.71
N ALA A 4 -20.94 -35.55 -27.25
CA ALA A 4 -20.13 -34.55 -26.58
C ALA A 4 -21.00 -33.36 -26.18
N VAL A 5 -20.94 -32.97 -24.91
CA VAL A 5 -21.47 -31.71 -24.41
C VAL A 5 -20.64 -30.58 -25.03
N PRO A 6 -21.24 -29.58 -25.69
CA PRO A 6 -20.48 -28.48 -26.27
C PRO A 6 -19.84 -27.64 -25.15
N LEU A 7 -18.54 -27.39 -25.28
CA LEU A 7 -17.70 -26.58 -24.38
C LEU A 7 -18.05 -25.07 -24.37
N SER A 8 -19.17 -24.66 -24.96
CA SER A 8 -19.45 -23.25 -25.27
C SER A 8 -20.07 -22.43 -24.13
N ASN A 9 -20.23 -22.97 -22.92
CA ASN A 9 -20.92 -22.28 -21.83
C ASN A 9 -20.06 -22.07 -20.55
N MET A 10 -18.73 -22.14 -20.64
CA MET A 10 -17.82 -21.77 -19.54
C MET A 10 -16.99 -20.50 -19.79
N GLU A 11 -17.40 -19.63 -20.73
CA GLU A 11 -16.69 -18.37 -21.03
C GLU A 11 -17.37 -17.11 -20.47
N ASN A 12 -18.45 -17.23 -19.69
CA ASN A 12 -19.15 -16.06 -19.13
C ASN A 12 -19.42 -16.20 -17.64
N ASP A 13 -18.35 -16.12 -16.84
CA ASP A 13 -18.39 -15.38 -15.57
C ASP A 13 -16.97 -14.99 -15.15
N MET A 14 -16.23 -14.30 -16.03
CA MET A 14 -15.07 -13.54 -15.57
C MET A 14 -15.63 -12.34 -14.83
N SER A 15 -15.62 -12.38 -13.49
CA SER A 15 -15.98 -11.22 -12.68
C SER A 15 -15.23 -10.01 -13.22
N SER A 16 -15.95 -9.04 -13.79
CA SER A 16 -15.37 -7.92 -14.55
C SER A 16 -14.68 -6.87 -13.67
N GLY A 17 -14.52 -7.16 -12.38
CA GLY A 17 -13.94 -6.28 -11.37
C GLY A 17 -12.81 -6.95 -10.59
N ILE A 18 -12.01 -6.12 -9.93
CA ILE A 18 -11.00 -6.56 -8.96
C ILE A 18 -11.73 -7.11 -7.72
N VAL A 19 -11.42 -8.34 -7.33
CA VAL A 19 -12.00 -8.98 -6.15
C VAL A 19 -11.00 -8.88 -4.99
N ARG A 20 -11.45 -8.41 -3.83
CA ARG A 20 -10.63 -8.27 -2.62
C ARG A 20 -11.13 -9.23 -1.55
N HIS A 21 -10.25 -10.08 -1.05
CA HIS A 21 -10.54 -11.04 0.01
C HIS A 21 -10.07 -10.47 1.35
N GLU A 22 -10.98 -10.37 2.30
CA GLU A 22 -10.64 -9.97 3.67
C GLU A 22 -9.89 -11.08 4.40
N THR A 23 -9.07 -10.73 5.39
CA THR A 23 -8.45 -11.73 6.27
C THR A 23 -9.50 -12.51 7.06
N PRO A 24 -9.25 -13.77 7.44
CA PRO A 24 -10.28 -14.62 8.01
C PRO A 24 -10.77 -14.05 9.33
N GLY A 25 -12.06 -14.15 9.61
CA GLY A 25 -12.65 -13.66 10.87
C GLY A 25 -12.09 -14.34 12.14
N SER A 26 -11.38 -15.46 11.99
CA SER A 26 -10.64 -16.14 13.07
C SER A 26 -9.40 -15.37 13.52
N MET A 27 -8.80 -14.53 12.66
CA MET A 27 -7.69 -13.65 13.00
C MET A 27 -8.23 -12.45 13.79
N LYS A 28 -7.88 -12.35 15.07
CA LYS A 28 -8.48 -11.38 16.02
C LYS A 28 -7.62 -10.16 16.26
N GLU A 29 -6.39 -10.19 15.78
CA GLU A 29 -5.43 -9.12 15.94
C GLU A 29 -5.86 -7.89 15.14
N ALA A 30 -5.71 -6.70 15.73
CA ALA A 30 -6.11 -5.45 15.07
C ALA A 30 -5.41 -5.23 13.72
N TRP A 31 -4.13 -5.61 13.63
CA TRP A 31 -3.33 -5.49 12.40
C TRP A 31 -3.87 -6.33 11.23
N ALA A 32 -4.69 -7.35 11.50
CA ALA A 32 -5.31 -8.20 10.49
C ALA A 32 -6.34 -7.44 9.63
N ARG A 33 -6.83 -6.29 10.11
CA ARG A 33 -7.85 -5.49 9.42
C ARG A 33 -7.27 -4.33 8.62
N GLU A 34 -5.95 -4.35 8.39
CA GLU A 34 -5.24 -3.29 7.68
C GLU A 34 -4.76 -3.70 6.27
N PHE A 35 -5.15 -4.89 5.80
CA PHE A 35 -4.81 -5.40 4.46
C PHE A 35 -5.83 -6.43 3.99
N SER A 36 -5.92 -6.63 2.69
CA SER A 36 -6.63 -7.77 2.10
C SER A 36 -5.74 -9.02 2.12
N GLU A 37 -6.30 -10.17 2.46
CA GLU A 37 -5.62 -11.47 2.41
C GLU A 37 -5.12 -11.77 0.99
N ALA A 38 -5.99 -11.56 0.01
CA ALA A 38 -5.70 -11.75 -1.39
C ALA A 38 -6.49 -10.74 -2.24
N ILE A 39 -5.96 -10.43 -3.42
CA ILE A 39 -6.66 -9.64 -4.42
C ILE A 39 -6.53 -10.34 -5.77
N GLU A 40 -7.67 -10.60 -6.41
CA GLU A 40 -7.73 -11.13 -7.77
C GLU A 40 -7.90 -9.98 -8.76
N ILE A 41 -7.01 -9.93 -9.75
CA ILE A 41 -7.02 -8.93 -10.80
C ILE A 41 -7.46 -9.63 -12.08
N PRO A 42 -8.61 -9.24 -12.69
CA PRO A 42 -9.13 -9.93 -13.86
C PRO A 42 -8.26 -9.68 -15.09
N ALA A 43 -8.39 -10.58 -16.08
CA ALA A 43 -7.77 -10.40 -17.39
C ALA A 43 -8.19 -9.06 -18.02
N GLY A 44 -7.25 -8.38 -18.68
CA GLY A 44 -7.51 -7.09 -19.35
C GLY A 44 -7.47 -5.86 -18.43
N ALA A 45 -7.28 -6.01 -17.12
CA ALA A 45 -7.04 -4.88 -16.22
C ALA A 45 -5.73 -4.15 -16.59
N LYS A 46 -5.76 -2.82 -16.50
CA LYS A 46 -4.54 -2.00 -16.62
C LYS A 46 -3.91 -1.86 -15.25
N TYR A 47 -2.60 -1.97 -15.17
CA TYR A 47 -1.87 -1.76 -13.93
C TYR A 47 -0.70 -0.79 -14.11
N ILE A 48 -0.33 -0.16 -13.00
CA ILE A 48 0.86 0.67 -12.86
C ILE A 48 1.61 0.22 -11.61
N VAL A 49 2.93 0.19 -11.71
CA VAL A 49 3.83 -0.04 -10.58
C VAL A 49 4.62 1.24 -10.39
N LEU A 50 4.60 1.80 -9.19
CA LEU A 50 5.44 2.95 -8.85
C LEU A 50 6.80 2.47 -8.36
N SER A 51 7.83 3.31 -8.53
CA SER A 51 9.07 3.16 -7.76
C SER A 51 8.81 3.40 -6.27
N GLY A 52 9.76 3.02 -5.42
CA GLY A 52 9.72 3.37 -4.00
C GLY A 52 9.66 4.87 -3.80
N VAL A 53 8.71 5.31 -2.96
CA VAL A 53 8.50 6.71 -2.59
C VAL A 53 8.94 6.88 -1.14
N GLY A 54 9.94 7.76 -0.94
CA GLY A 54 10.42 8.18 0.36
C GLY A 54 9.93 9.58 0.74
N ALA A 55 10.22 10.00 1.96
CA ALA A 55 9.75 11.27 2.49
C ALA A 55 10.48 12.47 1.87
N LEU A 56 9.75 13.54 1.61
CA LEU A 56 10.30 14.86 1.34
C LEU A 56 10.63 15.58 2.67
N PRO A 57 11.59 16.53 2.66
CA PRO A 57 11.87 17.35 3.84
C PRO A 57 10.62 18.07 4.36
N SER A 58 10.42 18.04 5.68
CA SER A 58 9.33 18.73 6.38
C SER A 58 9.83 19.83 7.30
N ASN A 59 11.12 19.84 7.65
CA ASN A 59 11.75 20.85 8.49
C ASN A 59 13.11 21.28 7.93
N PHE A 60 13.10 22.35 7.14
CA PHE A 60 14.31 22.93 6.54
C PHE A 60 15.26 23.61 7.53
N ASN A 61 14.87 23.78 8.80
CA ASN A 61 15.74 24.31 9.85
C ASN A 61 16.51 23.22 10.60
N ALA A 62 16.15 21.94 10.43
CA ALA A 62 16.90 20.82 10.99
C ALA A 62 18.07 20.42 10.08
N GLU A 63 19.11 19.85 10.69
CA GLU A 63 20.28 19.33 9.97
C GLU A 63 19.86 18.40 8.82
N PRO A 64 20.34 18.63 7.58
CA PRO A 64 20.00 17.79 6.44
C PRO A 64 20.30 16.32 6.68
N HIS A 65 19.53 15.45 6.02
CA HIS A 65 19.66 13.99 6.10
C HIS A 65 19.38 13.36 7.47
N THR A 66 18.86 14.12 8.43
CA THR A 66 18.46 13.59 9.74
C THR A 66 16.98 13.26 9.78
N VAL A 67 16.57 12.37 10.70
CA VAL A 67 15.14 12.13 10.98
C VAL A 67 14.40 13.43 11.28
N ALA A 68 15.02 14.36 12.01
CA ALA A 68 14.42 15.66 12.32
C ALA A 68 14.15 16.54 11.08
N HIS A 69 14.86 16.32 9.98
CA HIS A 69 14.66 17.01 8.71
C HIS A 69 13.41 16.54 7.95
N PHE A 70 13.10 15.25 8.04
CA PHE A 70 11.95 14.62 7.37
C PHE A 70 10.72 14.47 8.28
N GLY A 71 10.93 14.43 9.59
CA GLY A 71 9.89 14.20 10.60
C GLY A 71 9.86 12.75 11.10
N ASP A 72 9.00 12.49 12.07
CA ASP A 72 8.76 11.15 12.62
C ASP A 72 8.07 10.21 11.61
N THR A 73 7.91 8.93 11.98
CA THR A 73 7.29 7.92 11.10
C THR A 73 5.89 8.34 10.62
N ARG A 74 5.11 9.04 11.45
CA ARG A 74 3.76 9.53 11.08
C ARG A 74 3.86 10.60 10.00
N THR A 75 4.73 11.60 10.21
CA THR A 75 4.98 12.70 9.28
C THR A 75 5.46 12.16 7.93
N GLN A 76 6.42 11.25 7.95
CA GLN A 76 6.97 10.63 6.75
C GLN A 76 5.93 9.77 6.03
N THR A 77 5.15 8.96 6.75
CA THR A 77 4.08 8.13 6.16
C THR A 77 3.04 8.97 5.45
N ARG A 78 2.59 10.07 6.09
CA ARG A 78 1.62 11.00 5.49
C ARG A 78 2.16 11.58 4.19
N ASN A 79 3.36 12.14 4.26
CA ASN A 79 4.01 12.74 3.11
C ASN A 79 4.21 11.75 1.94
N VAL A 80 4.61 10.51 2.24
CA VAL A 80 4.78 9.47 1.22
C VAL A 80 3.44 9.08 0.58
N LEU A 81 2.38 8.92 1.37
CA LEU A 81 1.06 8.56 0.86
C LEU A 81 0.41 9.70 0.05
N ASP A 82 0.62 10.95 0.44
CA ASP A 82 0.21 12.12 -0.34
C ASP A 82 0.92 12.15 -1.71
N GLN A 83 2.24 11.95 -1.72
CA GLN A 83 3.01 11.85 -2.98
C GLN A 83 2.52 10.70 -3.87
N ILE A 84 2.22 9.53 -3.29
CA ILE A 84 1.67 8.39 -4.04
C ILE A 84 0.32 8.74 -4.64
N ALA A 85 -0.57 9.40 -3.89
CA ALA A 85 -1.86 9.85 -4.37
C ALA A 85 -1.71 10.79 -5.58
N ASP A 86 -0.81 11.77 -5.49
CA ASP A 86 -0.53 12.71 -6.58
C ASP A 86 0.08 12.02 -7.81
N ILE A 87 1.05 11.13 -7.62
CA ILE A 87 1.68 10.37 -8.71
C ILE A 87 0.63 9.53 -9.43
N LEU A 88 -0.22 8.81 -8.69
CA LEU A 88 -1.30 8.00 -9.27
C LEU A 88 -2.33 8.88 -9.98
N GLY A 89 -2.76 9.98 -9.35
CA GLY A 89 -3.71 10.93 -9.91
C GLY A 89 -3.29 11.47 -11.26
N ASN A 90 -2.01 11.86 -11.39
CA ASN A 90 -1.42 12.33 -12.65
C ASN A 90 -1.36 11.25 -13.75
N LYS A 91 -1.55 9.97 -13.41
CA LYS A 91 -1.60 8.83 -14.34
C LYS A 91 -3.03 8.33 -14.57
N GLY A 92 -4.02 9.00 -13.98
CA GLY A 92 -5.42 8.62 -14.04
C GLY A 92 -5.80 7.45 -13.12
N TYR A 93 -5.06 7.22 -12.04
CA TYR A 93 -5.37 6.25 -10.99
C TYR A 93 -5.73 6.99 -9.69
N THR A 94 -6.37 6.29 -8.77
CA THR A 94 -6.67 6.77 -7.41
C THR A 94 -6.09 5.82 -6.38
N LEU A 95 -6.08 6.22 -5.10
CA LEU A 95 -5.69 5.29 -4.02
C LEU A 95 -6.61 4.06 -3.94
N GLY A 96 -7.85 4.15 -4.39
CA GLY A 96 -8.77 3.00 -4.44
C GLY A 96 -8.37 1.91 -5.42
N ASP A 97 -7.52 2.25 -6.40
CA ASP A 97 -6.97 1.33 -7.38
C ASP A 97 -5.74 0.58 -6.84
N VAL A 98 -5.19 0.96 -5.68
CA VAL A 98 -4.03 0.28 -5.11
C VAL A 98 -4.42 -1.14 -4.68
N VAL A 99 -3.66 -2.12 -5.18
CA VAL A 99 -3.85 -3.56 -4.93
C VAL A 99 -2.70 -4.17 -4.15
N ALA A 100 -1.52 -3.54 -4.15
CA ALA A 100 -0.40 -3.97 -3.32
C ALA A 100 0.38 -2.78 -2.76
N VAL A 101 0.75 -2.89 -1.49
CA VAL A 101 1.63 -1.96 -0.77
C VAL A 101 2.80 -2.75 -0.19
N GLN A 102 4.02 -2.34 -0.51
CA GLN A 102 5.21 -2.78 0.19
C GLN A 102 5.79 -1.60 0.95
N ALA A 103 5.78 -1.68 2.28
CA ALA A 103 6.38 -0.67 3.15
C ALA A 103 7.63 -1.26 3.83
N ILE A 104 8.77 -0.62 3.59
CA ILE A 104 10.04 -0.97 4.23
C ILE A 104 10.41 0.10 5.25
N PHE A 105 10.93 -0.33 6.39
CA PHE A 105 11.14 0.52 7.56
C PHE A 105 12.57 0.47 8.07
N VAL A 106 13.05 1.58 8.60
CA VAL A 106 14.27 1.64 9.41
C VAL A 106 13.86 1.79 10.87
N GLY A 107 14.71 1.28 11.77
CA GLY A 107 14.50 1.47 13.20
C GLY A 107 14.62 2.94 13.59
N ASP A 108 13.61 3.49 14.27
CA ASP A 108 13.63 4.86 14.74
C ASP A 108 14.50 4.96 16.02
N PRO A 109 15.56 5.79 16.05
CA PRO A 109 16.35 6.02 17.26
C PRO A 109 15.52 6.49 18.46
N ALA A 110 14.45 7.27 18.23
CA ALA A 110 13.53 7.71 19.27
C ALA A 110 12.63 6.57 19.80
N ASN A 111 12.58 5.44 19.08
CA ASN A 111 11.85 4.23 19.44
C ASN A 111 12.80 3.03 19.70
N ASN A 112 13.95 3.29 20.33
CA ASN A 112 14.94 2.26 20.69
C ASN A 112 15.41 1.43 19.49
N GLY A 113 15.53 2.05 18.30
CA GLY A 113 15.96 1.37 17.08
C GLY A 113 14.92 0.40 16.50
N LYS A 114 13.65 0.52 16.89
CA LYS A 114 12.54 -0.27 16.33
C LYS A 114 11.70 0.59 15.38
N PRO A 115 11.18 0.01 14.29
CA PRO A 115 10.18 0.68 13.47
C PRO A 115 8.95 1.07 14.29
N ASP A 116 8.43 2.27 14.07
CA ASP A 116 7.14 2.70 14.61
C ASP A 116 5.99 2.21 13.73
N TYR A 117 5.68 0.92 13.83
CA TYR A 117 4.58 0.32 13.06
C TYR A 117 3.21 0.88 13.44
N GLU A 118 3.03 1.31 14.69
CA GLU A 118 1.77 1.90 15.15
C GLU A 118 1.57 3.29 14.57
N GLY A 119 2.61 4.13 14.55
CA GLY A 119 2.61 5.42 13.87
C GLY A 119 2.28 5.27 12.38
N PHE A 120 2.92 4.32 11.70
CA PHE A 120 2.57 3.99 10.31
C PHE A 120 1.09 3.59 10.17
N SER A 121 0.61 2.62 10.96
CA SER A 121 -0.76 2.11 10.87
C SER A 121 -1.81 3.21 11.14
N SER A 122 -1.54 4.11 12.09
CA SER A 122 -2.45 5.21 12.43
C SER A 122 -2.71 6.14 11.25
N VAL A 123 -1.67 6.47 10.48
CA VAL A 123 -1.79 7.32 9.28
C VAL A 123 -2.31 6.51 8.10
N TYR A 124 -1.81 5.30 7.89
CA TYR A 124 -2.19 4.43 6.78
C TYR A 124 -3.71 4.20 6.70
N LEU A 125 -4.38 4.02 7.84
CA LEU A 125 -5.83 3.82 7.92
C LEU A 125 -6.67 5.05 7.54
N GLU A 126 -6.06 6.23 7.44
CA GLU A 126 -6.72 7.41 6.88
C GLU A 126 -6.83 7.32 5.34
N TYR A 127 -5.88 6.64 4.70
CA TYR A 127 -5.78 6.51 3.23
C TYR A 127 -6.41 5.22 2.69
N PHE A 128 -6.39 4.14 3.47
CA PHE A 128 -6.90 2.82 3.09
C PHE A 128 -7.80 2.22 4.18
N GLY A 129 -8.93 1.65 3.80
CA GLY A 129 -9.89 1.08 4.77
C GLY A 129 -10.68 2.13 5.56
N SER A 130 -10.71 3.38 5.08
CA SER A 130 -11.51 4.46 5.66
C SER A 130 -12.94 4.44 5.11
N GLN A 131 -13.85 5.22 5.70
CA GLN A 131 -15.23 5.33 5.18
C GLN A 131 -15.28 5.93 3.76
N THR A 132 -14.32 6.80 3.42
CA THR A 132 -14.26 7.47 2.10
C THR A 132 -13.47 6.68 1.07
N GLN A 133 -12.51 5.86 1.53
CA GLN A 133 -11.74 4.93 0.72
C GLN A 133 -11.67 3.57 1.44
N PRO A 134 -12.67 2.70 1.25
CA PRO A 134 -12.76 1.44 2.00
C PRO A 134 -11.82 0.35 1.47
N ASN A 135 -11.21 0.53 0.30
CA ASN A 135 -10.40 -0.52 -0.31
C ASN A 135 -9.08 -0.70 0.44
N LEU A 136 -8.84 -1.91 0.93
CA LEU A 136 -7.55 -2.33 1.49
C LEU A 136 -6.70 -3.02 0.40
N PRO A 137 -5.42 -2.66 0.23
CA PRO A 137 -4.50 -3.41 -0.62
C PRO A 137 -3.97 -4.66 0.12
N THR A 138 -3.36 -5.58 -0.62
CA THR A 138 -2.42 -6.53 -0.01
C THR A 138 -1.22 -5.76 0.55
N ARG A 139 -0.59 -6.25 1.62
CA ARG A 139 0.48 -5.48 2.28
C ARG A 139 1.62 -6.33 2.81
N THR A 140 2.84 -5.87 2.55
CA THR A 140 4.05 -6.35 3.24
C THR A 140 4.67 -5.21 4.04
N ARG A 141 5.10 -5.52 5.27
CA ARG A 141 5.90 -4.63 6.12
C ARG A 141 7.21 -5.35 6.47
N SER A 142 8.34 -4.68 6.33
CA SER A 142 9.64 -5.29 6.67
C SER A 142 10.61 -4.25 7.20
N GLN A 143 11.39 -4.62 8.21
CA GLN A 143 12.50 -3.81 8.68
C GLN A 143 13.74 -4.10 7.83
N VAL A 144 14.43 -3.04 7.41
CA VAL A 144 15.74 -3.06 6.76
C VAL A 144 16.77 -2.32 7.61
N VAL A 145 18.06 -2.50 7.30
CA VAL A 145 19.15 -1.85 8.05
C VAL A 145 19.35 -0.38 7.70
N GLY A 146 18.78 0.08 6.58
CA GLY A 146 18.86 1.46 6.11
C GLY A 146 18.10 1.66 4.81
N LEU A 147 17.79 2.92 4.51
CA LEU A 147 17.27 3.39 3.22
C LEU A 147 18.32 4.29 2.56
N VAL A 148 18.07 4.69 1.31
CA VAL A 148 19.02 5.51 0.53
C VAL A 148 19.29 6.86 1.21
N GLU A 149 18.23 7.49 1.72
CA GLU A 149 18.32 8.72 2.48
C GLU A 149 18.38 8.41 3.99
N PRO A 150 19.48 8.76 4.69
CA PRO A 150 19.68 8.39 6.09
C PRO A 150 18.58 8.82 7.06
N GLY A 151 17.85 9.90 6.75
CA GLY A 151 16.76 10.40 7.59
C GLY A 151 15.42 9.71 7.37
N TRP A 152 15.30 8.83 6.37
CA TRP A 152 14.05 8.12 6.10
C TRP A 152 13.81 6.98 7.10
N LEU A 153 12.59 6.92 7.62
CA LEU A 153 12.08 5.87 8.49
C LEU A 153 11.15 4.91 7.74
N VAL A 154 10.59 5.33 6.60
CA VAL A 154 9.70 4.53 5.77
C VAL A 154 9.89 4.85 4.28
N GLU A 155 9.86 3.83 3.45
CA GLU A 155 9.73 3.93 1.99
C GLU A 155 8.63 2.98 1.52
N ILE A 156 7.77 3.46 0.60
CA ILE A 156 6.58 2.71 0.16
C ILE A 156 6.61 2.53 -1.35
N THR A 157 6.43 1.29 -1.79
CA THR A 157 6.16 0.93 -3.19
C THR A 157 4.72 0.47 -3.32
N VAL A 158 4.03 0.90 -4.39
CA VAL A 158 2.65 0.49 -4.67
C VAL A 158 2.48 -0.07 -6.07
N THR A 159 1.58 -1.04 -6.18
CA THR A 159 0.96 -1.45 -7.45
C THR A 159 -0.50 -1.05 -7.42
N ALA A 160 -0.97 -0.37 -8.46
CA ALA A 160 -2.37 -0.04 -8.66
C ALA A 160 -2.90 -0.71 -9.93
N ALA A 161 -4.13 -1.18 -9.89
CA ALA A 161 -4.82 -1.80 -11.01
C ALA A 161 -6.26 -1.31 -11.09
N LYS A 162 -6.78 -1.20 -12.30
CA LYS A 162 -8.18 -0.89 -12.55
C LYS A 162 -8.68 -1.59 -13.80
N THR A 163 -9.96 -1.91 -13.80
CA THR A 163 -10.66 -2.40 -14.99
C THR A 163 -11.05 -1.24 -15.89
N ALA A 164 -11.31 -1.53 -17.17
CA ALA A 164 -11.63 -0.53 -18.18
C ALA A 164 -13.00 0.12 -17.95
#